data_AF-A0A960XUU2-F1
#
_entry.id   AF-A0A960XUU2-F1
#
_cell.length_a   1.000
_cell.length_b   1.000
_cell.length_c   1.000
_cell.angle_alpha   90.00
_cell.angle_beta   90.00
_cell.angle_gamma   90.00
#
_symmetry.space_group_name_H-M   'P 1'
#
loop_
_entity.id
_entity.type
_entity.pdbx_description
1 polymer ?
#
loop_
_entity_poly.entity_id
_entity_poly.type
_entity_poly.pdbx_seq_one_letter_code
_entity_poly.pdbx_strand_id
1 'polypeptide(L)'
;SLQAVGAHREDETYDASYLDAAKDILRQVFQPPRDLKPSAVMGALEEALGQERTEWPPSVLRGLWDALLEHADTRAVSPVHEARWWNLCGYLLRPGYGFPADDFRVKQLWKLMLGDQKRTLHPDVAVQRWICLRRIAGGFNKGQQAQLTGQILPLFMTKKGSIDPKGSRQERYAFQEQLRCVAAMELMDLPVKERLGRALVDRILAGQGAGAEYWALGRVGARHLLHGGLANVVSRGLCEEWLRALQQLDADENLAFVYAQLARQTEQREINVSRELAEACLAGTVGVKPLTFKEQERIYGDCLPAGLQLLSD
;
A
#
# COMPACT_ATOMS: atom_id res chain seq x y z
N SER A 1 -13.89 0.00 8.91
CA SER A 1 -13.18 1.13 9.58
C SER A 1 -12.04 0.56 10.43
N LEU A 2 -10.90 1.25 10.61
CA LEU A 2 -9.87 0.79 11.57
C LEU A 2 -10.20 1.32 12.97
N GLN A 3 -10.06 0.46 13.98
CA GLN A 3 -10.03 0.88 15.39
C GLN A 3 -8.78 0.29 16.04
N ALA A 4 -8.16 1.06 16.93
CA ALA A 4 -7.25 0.50 17.92
C ALA A 4 -8.05 -0.45 18.82
N VAL A 5 -7.61 -1.70 18.95
CA VAL A 5 -8.37 -2.72 19.68
C VAL A 5 -8.38 -2.38 21.18
N GLY A 6 -9.57 -2.08 21.72
CA GLY A 6 -9.75 -1.79 23.15
C GLY A 6 -9.61 -3.00 24.09
N ALA A 7 -9.44 -4.22 23.57
CA ALA A 7 -9.42 -5.45 24.38
C ALA A 7 -8.04 -5.83 24.94
N HIS A 8 -6.96 -5.21 24.47
CA HIS A 8 -5.66 -5.22 25.12
C HIS A 8 -5.08 -3.81 25.08
N ARG A 9 -5.52 -2.95 26.00
CA ARG A 9 -4.75 -1.77 26.40
C ARG A 9 -3.49 -2.23 27.15
N GLU A 10 -2.58 -2.82 26.41
CA GLU A 10 -1.15 -2.73 26.68
C GLU A 10 -0.56 -2.02 25.44
N ASP A 11 -1.07 -0.82 25.13
CA ASP A 11 -0.13 0.21 24.68
C ASP A 11 0.74 0.39 25.92
N GLU A 12 1.83 -0.39 25.98
CA GLU A 12 2.87 -0.20 26.99
C GLU A 12 3.12 1.30 26.99
N THR A 13 2.78 1.94 28.10
CA THR A 13 2.98 3.38 28.24
C THR A 13 4.48 3.52 28.42
N TYR A 14 5.18 3.50 27.30
CA TYR A 14 6.62 3.62 27.26
C TYR A 14 6.96 4.95 27.92
N ASP A 15 7.91 4.93 28.86
CA ASP A 15 8.46 6.15 29.42
C ASP A 15 8.94 7.05 28.27
N ALA A 16 8.85 8.37 28.44
CA ALA A 16 9.25 9.33 27.41
C ALA A 16 10.69 9.09 26.93
N SER A 17 11.52 8.52 27.80
CA SER A 17 12.91 8.12 27.56
C SER A 17 13.10 6.86 26.73
N TYR A 18 12.09 5.99 26.62
CA TYR A 18 12.19 4.69 25.93
C TYR A 18 12.63 4.83 24.47
N LEU A 19 12.15 5.87 23.80
CA LEU A 19 12.47 6.12 22.40
C LEU A 19 13.77 6.89 22.20
N ASP A 20 14.43 7.38 23.24
CA ASP A 20 15.56 8.31 23.08
C ASP A 20 16.73 7.68 22.33
N ALA A 21 17.08 6.43 22.65
CA ALA A 21 18.11 5.69 21.93
C ALA A 21 17.73 5.48 20.46
N ALA A 22 16.48 5.14 20.18
CA ALA A 22 15.98 4.92 18.83
C ALA A 22 15.87 6.23 18.02
N LYS A 23 15.56 7.36 18.67
CA LYS A 23 15.60 8.70 18.06
C LYS A 23 17.02 9.14 17.75
N ASP A 24 17.97 8.86 18.63
CA ASP A 24 19.39 9.16 18.39
C ASP A 24 19.93 8.37 17.18
N ILE A 25 19.48 7.13 16.95
CA ILE A 25 19.79 6.37 15.74
C ILE A 25 19.33 7.10 14.47
N LEU A 26 18.13 7.68 14.47
CA LEU A 26 17.65 8.47 13.32
C LEU A 26 18.52 9.72 13.11
N ARG A 27 18.93 10.39 14.20
CA ARG A 27 19.87 11.51 14.15
C ARG A 27 21.21 11.08 13.52
N GLN A 28 21.80 9.98 13.97
CA GLN A 28 23.08 9.47 13.45
C GLN A 28 23.04 9.12 11.96
N VAL A 29 21.87 8.88 11.37
CA VAL A 29 21.72 8.62 9.93
C VAL A 29 21.56 9.91 9.13
N PHE A 30 20.72 10.83 9.60
CA PHE A 30 20.31 11.98 8.78
C PHE A 30 21.06 13.28 9.11
N GLN A 31 21.59 13.43 10.32
CA GLN A 31 22.32 14.61 10.78
C GLN A 31 23.84 14.37 10.85
N PRO A 32 24.66 15.41 10.64
CA PRO A 32 26.10 15.33 10.91
C PRO A 32 26.41 15.25 12.44
N PRO A 33 27.46 14.51 12.85
CA PRO A 33 28.20 13.54 12.05
C PRO A 33 27.33 12.29 11.75
N ARG A 34 27.36 11.83 10.49
CA ARG A 34 26.53 10.72 10.01
C ARG A 34 27.18 9.38 10.33
N ASP A 35 27.18 9.04 11.61
CA ASP A 35 27.91 7.90 12.15
C ASP A 35 27.28 6.56 11.77
N LEU A 36 26.00 6.55 11.35
CA LEU A 36 25.29 5.35 10.93
C LEU A 36 24.90 5.39 9.45
N LYS A 37 25.21 4.29 8.73
CA LYS A 37 24.82 4.15 7.32
C LYS A 37 23.30 3.98 7.19
N PRO A 38 22.66 4.56 6.17
CA PRO A 38 21.21 4.38 5.93
C PRO A 38 20.77 2.93 5.78
N SER A 39 21.64 2.00 5.37
CA SER A 39 21.32 0.58 5.28
C SER A 39 21.21 -0.13 6.63
N ALA A 40 21.88 0.39 7.68
CA ALA A 40 21.94 -0.22 9.00
C ALA A 40 20.81 0.22 9.94
N VAL A 41 20.08 1.31 9.60
CA VAL A 41 19.11 1.95 10.49
C VAL A 41 18.05 1.01 11.05
N MET A 42 17.49 0.10 10.24
CA MET A 42 16.43 -0.80 10.73
C MET A 42 16.95 -1.78 11.78
N GLY A 43 18.14 -2.35 11.57
CA GLY A 43 18.73 -3.27 12.54
C GLY A 43 19.14 -2.56 13.83
N ALA A 44 19.69 -1.35 13.72
CA ALA A 44 20.00 -0.53 14.89
C ALA A 44 18.73 -0.17 15.69
N LEU A 45 17.62 0.17 15.01
CA LEU A 45 16.35 0.45 15.67
C LEU A 45 15.80 -0.79 16.40
N GLU A 46 15.89 -1.98 15.81
CA GLU A 46 15.49 -3.24 16.46
C GLU A 46 16.34 -3.53 17.70
N GLU A 47 17.66 -3.33 17.60
CA GLU A 47 18.59 -3.49 18.72
C GLU A 47 18.28 -2.51 19.86
N ALA A 48 18.05 -1.23 19.55
CA ALA A 48 17.74 -0.21 20.55
C ALA A 48 16.38 -0.41 21.23
N LEU A 49 15.39 -0.93 20.51
CA LEU A 49 14.05 -1.18 21.05
C LEU A 49 13.93 -2.56 21.72
N GLY A 50 14.88 -3.47 21.48
CA GLY A 50 14.87 -4.82 22.06
C GLY A 50 13.73 -5.72 21.55
N GLN A 51 13.12 -5.38 20.41
CA GLN A 51 11.99 -6.11 19.81
C GLN A 51 12.08 -6.10 18.28
N GLU A 52 11.53 -7.15 17.64
CA GLU A 52 11.50 -7.23 16.19
C GLU A 52 10.60 -6.15 15.60
N ARG A 53 10.96 -5.63 14.41
CA ARG A 53 10.19 -4.54 13.77
C ARG A 53 8.72 -4.87 13.53
N THR A 54 8.39 -6.15 13.37
CA THR A 54 7.01 -6.63 13.19
C THR A 54 6.15 -6.51 14.44
N GLU A 55 6.77 -6.35 15.60
CA GLU A 55 6.11 -6.28 16.91
C GLU A 55 5.93 -4.84 17.40
N TRP A 56 6.55 -3.86 16.73
CA TRP A 56 6.48 -2.45 17.15
C TRP A 56 5.02 -1.93 17.15
N PRO A 57 4.52 -1.48 18.32
CA PRO A 57 3.17 -0.95 18.41
C PRO A 57 3.06 0.44 17.75
N PRO A 58 1.84 0.89 17.39
CA PRO A 58 1.59 2.21 16.81
C PRO A 58 2.22 3.38 17.58
N SER A 59 2.22 3.32 18.91
CA SER A 59 2.85 4.33 19.77
C SER A 59 4.35 4.50 19.47
N VAL A 60 5.10 3.40 19.37
CA VAL A 60 6.52 3.39 18.95
C VAL A 60 6.67 3.89 17.52
N LEU A 61 5.86 3.37 16.58
CA LEU A 61 5.94 3.75 15.17
C LEU A 61 5.71 5.26 14.96
N ARG A 62 4.72 5.84 15.65
CA ARG A 62 4.41 7.27 15.55
C ARG A 62 5.42 8.14 16.27
N GLY A 63 5.94 7.71 17.42
CA GLY A 63 7.03 8.41 18.10
C GLY A 63 8.32 8.47 17.27
N LEU A 64 8.66 7.38 16.57
CA LEU A 64 9.78 7.36 15.62
C LEU A 64 9.49 8.19 14.37
N TRP A 65 8.23 8.22 13.90
CA TRP A 65 7.85 9.07 12.79
C TRP A 65 8.02 10.55 13.11
N ASP A 66 7.59 10.98 14.32
CA ASP A 66 7.69 12.36 14.77
C ASP A 66 9.18 12.81 14.74
N ALA A 67 10.09 11.96 15.24
CA ALA A 67 11.53 12.21 15.17
C ALA A 67 12.11 12.16 13.74
N LEU A 68 11.66 11.23 12.90
CA LEU A 68 12.09 11.16 11.50
C LEU A 68 11.73 12.43 10.72
N LEU A 69 10.58 13.04 11.03
CA LEU A 69 10.11 14.25 10.38
C LEU A 69 11.04 15.44 10.64
N GLU A 70 11.64 15.54 11.83
CA GLU A 70 12.61 16.58 12.17
C GLU A 70 13.84 16.58 11.26
N HIS A 71 14.11 15.45 10.59
CA HIS A 71 15.22 15.29 9.67
C HIS A 71 14.83 15.41 8.20
N ALA A 72 13.60 15.87 7.91
CA ALA A 72 13.11 16.05 6.56
C ALA A 72 14.08 16.90 5.74
N ASP A 73 14.51 18.07 6.20
CA ASP A 73 15.35 18.98 5.40
C ASP A 73 16.72 18.40 5.04
N THR A 74 17.24 17.50 5.87
CA THR A 74 18.53 16.82 5.64
C THR A 74 18.42 15.50 4.88
N ARG A 75 17.21 15.03 4.58
CA ARG A 75 16.97 13.72 3.93
C ARG A 75 17.60 13.62 2.54
N ALA A 76 17.70 14.73 1.82
CA ALA A 76 18.11 14.80 0.42
C ALA A 76 19.62 14.97 0.22
N VAL A 77 20.43 14.75 1.27
CA VAL A 77 21.91 14.86 1.18
C VAL A 77 22.52 13.89 0.17
N SER A 78 21.90 12.71 -0.02
CA SER A 78 22.20 11.82 -1.13
C SER A 78 20.99 10.97 -1.51
N PRO A 79 20.93 10.42 -2.74
CA PRO A 79 19.83 9.54 -3.15
C PRO A 79 19.61 8.35 -2.22
N VAL A 80 20.67 7.81 -1.61
CA VAL A 80 20.59 6.69 -0.67
C VAL A 80 19.90 7.10 0.64
N HIS A 81 20.20 8.30 1.15
CA HIS A 81 19.52 8.83 2.34
C HIS A 81 18.05 9.12 2.06
N GLU A 82 17.76 9.75 0.92
CA GLU A 82 16.39 10.11 0.58
C GLU A 82 15.52 8.87 0.33
N ALA A 83 16.07 7.86 -0.36
CA ALA A 83 15.40 6.58 -0.55
C ALA A 83 15.12 5.89 0.80
N ARG A 84 16.09 5.90 1.73
CA ARG A 84 15.86 5.35 3.07
C ARG A 84 14.83 6.15 3.86
N TRP A 85 14.84 7.47 3.76
CA TRP A 85 13.87 8.32 4.44
C TRP A 85 12.44 8.02 3.97
N TRP A 86 12.19 7.92 2.66
CA TRP A 86 10.88 7.53 2.12
C TRP A 86 10.46 6.12 2.56
N ASN A 87 11.40 5.17 2.58
CA ASN A 87 11.15 3.82 3.06
C ASN A 87 10.68 3.82 4.53
N LEU A 88 11.37 4.58 5.39
CA LEU A 88 11.02 4.74 6.80
C LEU A 88 9.68 5.47 6.98
N CYS A 89 9.40 6.54 6.22
CA CYS A 89 8.11 7.22 6.29
C CYS A 89 6.94 6.26 6.03
N GLY A 90 7.04 5.45 4.97
CA GLY A 90 6.01 4.46 4.65
C GLY A 90 5.88 3.39 5.71
N TYR A 91 7.00 2.96 6.29
CA TYR A 91 6.99 1.97 7.38
C TYR A 91 6.33 2.55 8.63
N LEU A 92 6.81 3.69 9.13
CA LEU A 92 6.42 4.26 10.42
C LEU A 92 5.00 4.87 10.42
N LEU A 93 4.46 5.27 9.25
CA LEU A 93 3.10 5.80 9.16
C LEU A 93 2.03 4.79 8.80
N ARG A 94 2.36 3.57 8.37
CA ARG A 94 1.34 2.63 7.87
C ARG A 94 0.22 2.40 8.91
N PRO A 95 -1.05 2.29 8.47
CA PRO A 95 -1.56 2.48 7.11
C PRO A 95 -1.92 3.94 6.75
N GLY A 96 -1.49 4.91 7.56
CA GLY A 96 -1.77 6.35 7.42
C GLY A 96 -2.99 6.82 8.23
N TYR A 97 -3.62 5.92 8.99
CA TYR A 97 -4.80 6.18 9.81
C TYR A 97 -4.95 5.11 10.90
N GLY A 98 -5.84 5.35 11.87
CA GLY A 98 -6.17 4.40 12.93
C GLY A 98 -5.51 4.67 14.28
N PHE A 99 -4.50 5.56 14.33
CA PHE A 99 -3.88 6.02 15.57
C PHE A 99 -4.08 7.54 15.78
N PRO A 100 -4.13 8.05 17.04
CA PRO A 100 -4.31 9.47 17.32
C PRO A 100 -3.35 10.38 16.53
N ALA A 101 -3.91 11.45 15.95
CA ALA A 101 -3.23 12.44 15.13
C ALA A 101 -2.63 11.93 13.80
N ASP A 102 -2.94 10.72 13.34
CA ASP A 102 -2.48 10.22 12.04
C ASP A 102 -2.88 11.13 10.87
N ASP A 103 -4.06 11.76 10.93
CA ASP A 103 -4.50 12.71 9.91
C ASP A 103 -3.57 13.94 9.84
N PHE A 104 -3.08 14.41 11.00
CA PHE A 104 -2.10 15.48 11.07
C PHE A 104 -0.74 15.04 10.51
N ARG A 105 -0.29 13.82 10.85
CA ARG A 105 0.98 13.28 10.35
C ARG A 105 1.00 13.12 8.83
N VAL A 106 -0.09 12.59 8.26
CA VAL A 106 -0.26 12.48 6.81
C VAL A 106 -0.32 13.86 6.16
N LYS A 107 -0.98 14.86 6.78
CA LYS A 107 -0.95 16.25 6.30
C LYS A 107 0.45 16.84 6.29
N GLN A 108 1.29 16.56 7.29
CA GLN A 108 2.69 17.04 7.31
C GLN A 108 3.51 16.42 6.18
N LEU A 109 3.42 15.10 5.96
CA LEU A 109 4.10 14.44 4.84
C LEU A 109 3.59 14.96 3.48
N TRP A 110 2.29 15.21 3.35
CA TRP A 110 1.69 15.79 2.16
C TRP A 110 2.26 17.19 1.85
N LYS A 111 2.42 18.05 2.85
CA LYS A 111 3.04 19.38 2.67
C LYS A 111 4.48 19.27 2.15
N LEU A 112 5.27 18.35 2.69
CA LEU A 112 6.63 18.08 2.19
C LEU A 112 6.62 17.66 0.73
N MET A 113 5.71 16.76 0.33
CA MET A 113 5.56 16.33 -1.06
C MET A 113 5.19 17.46 -2.02
N LEU A 114 4.35 18.40 -1.58
CA LEU A 114 3.99 19.57 -2.38
C LEU A 114 5.21 20.51 -2.55
N GLY A 115 6.00 20.70 -1.49
CA GLY A 115 7.26 21.44 -1.56
C GLY A 115 8.27 20.81 -2.54
N ASP A 116 8.28 19.49 -2.64
CA ASP A 116 9.14 18.72 -3.54
C ASP A 116 8.63 18.61 -4.98
N GLN A 117 7.45 19.14 -5.33
CA GLN A 117 6.78 18.82 -6.60
C GLN A 117 7.62 19.12 -7.85
N LYS A 118 8.49 20.13 -7.79
CA LYS A 118 9.37 20.54 -8.91
C LYS A 118 10.70 19.78 -8.98
N ARG A 119 11.01 18.93 -7.98
CA ARG A 119 12.28 18.19 -7.93
C ARG A 119 12.23 16.98 -8.84
N THR A 120 13.28 16.81 -9.65
CA THR A 120 13.54 15.55 -10.35
C THR A 120 14.15 14.57 -9.37
N LEU A 121 13.44 13.49 -9.06
CA LEU A 121 13.90 12.47 -8.13
C LEU A 121 14.82 11.46 -8.83
N HIS A 122 15.82 10.97 -8.11
CA HIS A 122 16.57 9.79 -8.53
C HIS A 122 15.61 8.59 -8.67
N PRO A 123 15.78 7.67 -9.66
CA PRO A 123 14.86 6.56 -9.87
C PRO A 123 14.58 5.72 -8.61
N ASP A 124 15.62 5.39 -7.84
CA ASP A 124 15.45 4.61 -6.61
C ASP A 124 14.66 5.37 -5.53
N VAL A 125 14.81 6.70 -5.47
CA VAL A 125 14.03 7.56 -4.58
C VAL A 125 12.56 7.59 -5.01
N ALA A 126 12.30 7.71 -6.31
CA ALA A 126 10.94 7.66 -6.85
C ALA A 126 10.24 6.34 -6.52
N VAL A 127 10.95 5.22 -6.62
CA VAL A 127 10.44 3.91 -6.22
C VAL A 127 10.09 3.85 -4.74
N GLN A 128 10.99 4.26 -3.85
CA GLN A 128 10.70 4.27 -2.41
C GLN A 128 9.55 5.23 -2.05
N ARG A 129 9.40 6.32 -2.80
CA ARG A 129 8.24 7.21 -2.66
C ARG A 129 6.95 6.49 -3.03
N TRP A 130 6.85 5.78 -4.15
CA TRP A 130 5.64 5.01 -4.49
C TRP A 130 5.33 3.91 -3.46
N ILE A 131 6.36 3.23 -2.93
CA ILE A 131 6.20 2.27 -1.83
C ILE A 131 5.64 2.96 -0.58
N CYS A 132 6.16 4.13 -0.22
CA CYS A 132 5.64 4.92 0.89
C CYS A 132 4.17 5.27 0.70
N LEU A 133 3.82 5.84 -0.46
CA LEU A 133 2.46 6.27 -0.78
C LEU A 133 1.47 5.10 -0.75
N ARG A 134 1.88 3.95 -1.29
CA ARG A 134 1.11 2.71 -1.21
C ARG A 134 0.82 2.30 0.23
N ARG A 135 1.84 2.32 1.09
CA ARG A 135 1.73 1.91 2.50
C ARG A 135 0.80 2.80 3.32
N ILE A 136 0.66 4.07 2.94
CA ILE A 136 -0.14 5.06 3.67
C ILE A 136 -1.42 5.47 2.93
N ALA A 137 -1.80 4.74 1.88
CA ALA A 137 -2.89 5.13 0.99
C ALA A 137 -4.20 5.39 1.73
N GLY A 138 -4.48 4.63 2.80
CA GLY A 138 -5.68 4.79 3.62
C GLY A 138 -5.73 6.09 4.43
N GLY A 139 -4.59 6.75 4.66
CA GLY A 139 -4.53 8.07 5.27
C GLY A 139 -4.86 9.22 4.32
N PHE A 140 -4.84 8.99 3.01
CA PHE A 140 -5.15 10.02 2.03
C PHE A 140 -6.64 10.20 1.83
N ASN A 141 -7.08 11.46 1.75
CA ASN A 141 -8.46 11.77 1.36
C ASN A 141 -8.68 11.59 -0.15
N LYS A 142 -9.95 11.63 -0.58
CA LYS A 142 -10.36 11.47 -1.97
C LYS A 142 -9.60 12.39 -2.95
N GLY A 143 -9.43 13.66 -2.60
CA GLY A 143 -8.74 14.63 -3.46
C GLY A 143 -7.24 14.33 -3.62
N GLN A 144 -6.58 13.92 -2.53
CA GLN A 144 -5.19 13.50 -2.55
C GLN A 144 -4.98 12.23 -3.39
N GLN A 145 -5.84 11.23 -3.21
CA GLN A 145 -5.79 10.00 -4.01
C GLN A 145 -6.04 10.29 -5.50
N ALA A 146 -7.03 11.13 -5.83
CA ALA A 146 -7.29 11.54 -7.21
C ALA A 146 -6.10 12.26 -7.85
N GLN A 147 -5.45 13.16 -7.09
CA GLN A 147 -4.26 13.87 -7.56
C GLN A 147 -3.09 12.90 -7.82
N LEU A 148 -2.81 11.98 -6.89
CA LEU A 148 -1.74 11.00 -7.05
C LEU A 148 -2.01 10.06 -8.21
N THR A 149 -3.22 9.53 -8.33
CA THR A 149 -3.61 8.69 -9.47
C THR A 149 -3.47 9.45 -10.79
N GLY A 150 -3.91 10.70 -10.86
CA GLY A 150 -3.77 11.53 -12.06
C GLY A 150 -2.32 11.80 -12.47
N GLN A 151 -1.38 11.81 -11.51
CA GLN A 151 0.05 11.97 -11.78
C GLN A 151 0.72 10.65 -12.18
N ILE A 152 0.37 9.54 -11.55
CA ILE A 152 1.07 8.25 -11.70
C ILE A 152 0.54 7.46 -12.90
N LEU A 153 -0.77 7.46 -13.13
CA LEU A 153 -1.39 6.63 -14.17
C LEU A 153 -0.87 6.91 -15.60
N PRO A 154 -0.63 8.17 -16.01
CA PRO A 154 -0.06 8.48 -17.33
C PRO A 154 1.39 7.99 -17.52
N LEU A 155 2.09 7.58 -16.47
CA LEU A 155 3.45 7.06 -16.58
C LEU A 155 3.51 5.68 -17.24
N PHE A 156 2.42 4.91 -17.16
CA PHE A 156 2.35 3.54 -17.69
C PHE A 156 1.06 3.22 -18.46
N MET A 157 0.05 4.10 -18.45
CA MET A 157 -1.14 3.97 -19.30
C MET A 157 -1.14 4.94 -20.47
N THR A 158 -1.44 4.43 -21.64
CA THR A 158 -1.61 5.24 -22.85
C THR A 158 -2.94 6.00 -22.83
N LYS A 159 -3.06 7.04 -23.65
CA LYS A 159 -4.34 7.77 -23.84
C LYS A 159 -5.47 6.86 -24.35
N LYS A 160 -5.13 5.74 -25.01
CA LYS A 160 -6.09 4.75 -25.51
C LYS A 160 -6.56 3.77 -24.43
N GLY A 161 -6.00 3.85 -23.21
CA GLY A 161 -6.40 3.02 -22.08
C GLY A 161 -5.62 1.72 -21.94
N SER A 162 -4.61 1.46 -22.78
CA SER A 162 -3.75 0.28 -22.64
C SER A 162 -2.60 0.51 -21.66
N ILE A 163 -2.16 -0.54 -20.96
CA ILE A 163 -0.96 -0.54 -20.12
C ILE A 163 0.25 -0.85 -20.99
N ASP A 164 1.22 0.06 -21.01
CA ASP A 164 2.45 -0.03 -21.81
C ASP A 164 3.67 0.31 -20.93
N PRO A 165 4.16 -0.67 -20.14
CA PRO A 165 5.32 -0.46 -19.29
C PRO A 165 6.58 -0.47 -20.14
N LYS A 166 7.26 0.68 -20.21
CA LYS A 166 8.46 0.84 -21.03
C LYS A 166 9.65 0.02 -20.51
N GLY A 167 10.48 -0.45 -21.45
CA GLY A 167 11.93 -0.52 -21.28
C GLY A 167 12.53 -1.68 -20.46
N SER A 168 13.62 -1.33 -19.78
CA SER A 168 14.59 -2.16 -19.05
C SER A 168 14.02 -2.82 -17.79
N ARG A 169 14.82 -3.70 -17.14
CA ARG A 169 14.43 -4.35 -15.87
C ARG A 169 14.09 -3.34 -14.77
N GLN A 170 14.83 -2.23 -14.67
CA GLN A 170 14.60 -1.20 -13.66
C GLN A 170 13.29 -0.45 -13.91
N GLU A 171 12.99 -0.12 -15.17
CA GLU A 171 11.74 0.54 -15.54
C GLU A 171 10.53 -0.37 -15.30
N ARG A 172 10.67 -1.69 -15.53
CA ARG A 172 9.64 -2.66 -15.18
C ARG A 172 9.38 -2.73 -13.69
N TYR A 173 10.42 -2.71 -12.85
CA TYR A 173 10.24 -2.67 -11.40
C TYR A 173 9.58 -1.37 -10.93
N ALA A 174 10.00 -0.23 -11.49
CA ALA A 174 9.36 1.06 -11.22
C ALA A 174 7.87 1.05 -11.59
N PHE A 175 7.52 0.50 -12.77
CA PHE A 175 6.14 0.31 -13.20
C PHE A 175 5.32 -0.53 -12.20
N GLN A 176 5.88 -1.62 -11.69
CA GLN A 176 5.18 -2.47 -10.72
C GLN A 176 4.84 -1.69 -9.44
N GLU A 177 5.76 -0.88 -8.92
CA GLU A 177 5.50 -0.07 -7.73
C GLU A 177 4.54 1.11 -8.00
N GLN A 178 4.60 1.72 -9.20
CA GLN A 178 3.60 2.70 -9.64
C GLN A 178 2.19 2.09 -9.68
N LEU A 179 2.06 0.91 -10.29
CA LEU A 179 0.81 0.20 -10.41
C LEU A 179 0.25 -0.19 -9.05
N ARG A 180 1.08 -0.76 -8.17
CA ARG A 180 0.68 -1.12 -6.80
C ARG A 180 0.28 0.11 -5.99
N CYS A 181 0.97 1.25 -6.18
CA CYS A 181 0.61 2.51 -5.54
C CYS A 181 -0.78 2.98 -5.98
N VAL A 182 -1.07 2.98 -7.29
CA VAL A 182 -2.41 3.36 -7.80
C VAL A 182 -3.48 2.39 -7.31
N ALA A 183 -3.24 1.09 -7.39
CA ALA A 183 -4.22 0.08 -6.99
C ALA A 183 -4.55 0.08 -5.48
N ALA A 184 -3.69 0.66 -4.64
CA ALA A 184 -3.96 0.85 -3.21
C ALA A 184 -4.88 2.06 -2.91
N MET A 185 -5.15 2.93 -3.89
CA MET A 185 -6.00 4.11 -3.74
C MET A 185 -7.48 3.72 -3.87
N GLU A 186 -8.13 3.34 -2.78
CA GLU A 186 -9.51 2.85 -2.86
C GLU A 186 -10.53 3.94 -3.15
N LEU A 187 -10.24 5.19 -2.80
CA LEU A 187 -11.13 6.35 -2.99
C LEU A 187 -11.07 6.94 -4.41
N MET A 188 -10.36 6.29 -5.34
CA MET A 188 -10.38 6.65 -6.76
C MET A 188 -11.81 6.68 -7.32
N ASP A 189 -12.05 7.62 -8.25
CA ASP A 189 -13.32 7.69 -8.97
C ASP A 189 -13.54 6.42 -9.80
N LEU A 190 -14.78 5.93 -9.81
CA LEU A 190 -15.16 4.69 -10.47
C LEU A 190 -14.72 4.62 -11.94
N PRO A 191 -14.93 5.64 -12.80
CA PRO A 191 -14.49 5.55 -14.20
C PRO A 191 -12.99 5.30 -14.38
N VAL A 192 -12.15 5.84 -13.48
CA VAL A 192 -10.71 5.61 -13.51
C VAL A 192 -10.39 4.18 -13.08
N LYS A 193 -11.06 3.69 -12.03
CA LYS A 193 -10.94 2.32 -11.51
C LYS A 193 -11.38 1.29 -12.56
N GLU A 194 -12.51 1.51 -13.22
CA GLU A 194 -13.03 0.67 -14.29
C GLU A 194 -12.08 0.62 -15.50
N ARG A 195 -11.56 1.78 -15.91
CA ARG A 195 -10.57 1.86 -17.00
C ARG A 195 -9.30 1.08 -16.68
N LEU A 196 -8.77 1.23 -15.47
CA LEU A 196 -7.60 0.49 -15.03
C LEU A 196 -7.88 -1.02 -14.96
N GLY A 197 -9.02 -1.42 -14.41
CA GLY A 197 -9.41 -2.83 -14.30
C GLY A 197 -9.55 -3.51 -15.67
N ARG A 198 -10.22 -2.87 -16.64
CA ARG A 198 -10.31 -3.36 -18.02
C ARG A 198 -8.92 -3.55 -18.64
N ALA A 199 -8.05 -2.55 -18.51
CA ALA A 199 -6.68 -2.63 -19.03
C ALA A 199 -5.85 -3.76 -18.40
N LEU A 200 -6.07 -4.05 -17.11
CA LEU A 200 -5.42 -5.15 -16.40
C LEU A 200 -5.94 -6.50 -16.89
N VAL A 201 -7.26 -6.66 -17.06
CA VAL A 201 -7.87 -7.88 -17.61
C VAL A 201 -7.32 -8.16 -19.02
N ASP A 202 -7.33 -7.16 -19.90
CA ASP A 202 -6.80 -7.31 -21.27
C ASP A 202 -5.33 -7.75 -21.28
N ARG A 203 -4.52 -7.14 -20.41
CA ARG A 203 -3.08 -7.47 -20.29
C ARG A 203 -2.85 -8.88 -19.76
N ILE A 204 -3.66 -9.33 -18.79
CA ILE A 204 -3.59 -10.67 -18.22
C ILE A 204 -3.99 -11.71 -19.27
N LEU A 205 -5.09 -11.50 -19.99
CA LEU A 205 -5.55 -12.38 -21.08
C LEU A 205 -4.54 -12.48 -22.22
N ALA A 206 -3.80 -11.41 -22.50
CA ALA A 206 -2.71 -11.41 -23.47
C ALA A 206 -1.44 -12.15 -23.01
N GLY A 207 -1.44 -12.76 -21.82
CA GLY A 207 -0.27 -13.44 -21.25
C GLY A 207 0.86 -12.49 -20.83
N GLN A 208 0.57 -11.20 -20.66
CA GLN A 208 1.54 -10.16 -20.33
C GLN A 208 1.48 -9.72 -18.85
N GLY A 209 0.59 -10.32 -18.06
CA GLY A 209 0.46 -10.04 -16.63
C GLY A 209 1.57 -10.68 -15.81
N ALA A 210 2.16 -9.92 -14.89
CA ALA A 210 3.00 -10.43 -13.82
C ALA A 210 2.28 -10.27 -12.47
N GLY A 211 2.86 -10.76 -11.38
CA GLY A 211 2.21 -10.75 -10.06
C GLY A 211 1.75 -9.37 -9.57
N ALA A 212 2.36 -8.28 -10.04
CA ALA A 212 1.90 -6.92 -9.71
C ALA A 212 0.56 -6.57 -10.38
N GLU A 213 0.36 -7.00 -11.63
CA GLU A 213 -0.89 -6.80 -12.38
C GLU A 213 -2.05 -7.60 -11.80
N TYR A 214 -1.85 -8.88 -11.47
CA TYR A 214 -2.87 -9.69 -10.80
C TYR A 214 -3.23 -9.10 -9.44
N TRP A 215 -2.21 -8.73 -8.67
CA TRP A 215 -2.44 -8.08 -7.39
C TRP A 215 -3.23 -6.78 -7.52
N ALA A 216 -2.86 -5.93 -8.50
CA ALA A 216 -3.54 -4.68 -8.77
C ALA A 216 -4.99 -4.90 -9.18
N LEU A 217 -5.26 -5.89 -10.03
CA LEU A 217 -6.63 -6.23 -10.44
C LEU A 217 -7.46 -6.70 -9.24
N GLY A 218 -6.89 -7.57 -8.40
CA GLY A 218 -7.53 -8.01 -7.16
C GLY A 218 -7.90 -6.84 -6.25
N ARG A 219 -7.06 -5.81 -6.14
CA ARG A 219 -7.35 -4.60 -5.34
C ARG A 219 -8.37 -3.67 -5.99
N VAL A 220 -8.26 -3.44 -7.29
CA VAL A 220 -9.17 -2.61 -8.08
C VAL A 220 -10.59 -3.19 -8.10
N GLY A 221 -10.70 -4.52 -8.20
CA GLY A 221 -11.98 -5.24 -8.23
C GLY A 221 -12.47 -5.74 -6.88
N ALA A 222 -11.76 -5.48 -5.78
CA ALA A 222 -12.09 -6.02 -4.46
C ALA A 222 -13.54 -5.71 -4.04
N ARG A 223 -14.25 -6.73 -3.54
CA ARG A 223 -15.60 -6.55 -2.96
C ARG A 223 -15.57 -5.98 -1.55
N HIS A 224 -14.44 -6.15 -0.85
CA HIS A 224 -14.22 -5.60 0.48
C HIS A 224 -13.03 -4.63 0.45
N LEU A 225 -13.31 -3.36 0.73
CA LEU A 225 -12.35 -2.26 0.75
C LEU A 225 -11.87 -2.03 2.20
N LEU A 226 -10.62 -1.61 2.36
CA LEU A 226 -10.01 -1.39 3.67
C LEU A 226 -10.37 -0.03 4.27
N HIS A 227 -10.46 0.99 3.42
CA HIS A 227 -10.73 2.39 3.77
C HIS A 227 -11.73 3.07 2.84
N GLY A 228 -11.99 2.50 1.66
CA GLY A 228 -13.06 2.93 0.77
C GLY A 228 -14.44 2.46 1.23
N GLY A 229 -15.49 3.16 0.78
CA GLY A 229 -16.88 2.76 1.02
C GLY A 229 -17.49 2.04 -0.18
N LEU A 230 -18.74 1.59 -0.03
CA LEU A 230 -19.55 0.96 -1.07
C LEU A 230 -19.54 1.70 -2.42
N ALA A 231 -19.60 3.04 -2.38
CA ALA A 231 -19.59 3.89 -3.57
C ALA A 231 -18.28 3.80 -4.39
N ASN A 232 -17.23 3.22 -3.82
CA ASN A 232 -15.95 3.01 -4.50
C ASN A 232 -15.79 1.60 -5.06
N VAL A 233 -16.75 0.70 -4.83
CA VAL A 233 -16.72 -0.68 -5.35
C VAL A 233 -17.17 -0.68 -6.81
N VAL A 234 -16.40 -1.31 -7.69
CA VAL A 234 -16.77 -1.48 -9.10
C VAL A 234 -18.10 -2.23 -9.19
N SER A 235 -18.97 -1.85 -10.13
CA SER A 235 -20.29 -2.47 -10.28
C SER A 235 -20.23 -3.99 -10.37
N ARG A 236 -21.26 -4.66 -9.82
CA ARG A 236 -21.39 -6.12 -9.88
C ARG A 236 -21.24 -6.64 -11.31
N GLY A 237 -21.96 -6.05 -12.26
CA GLY A 237 -21.95 -6.49 -13.66
C GLY A 237 -20.55 -6.44 -14.29
N LEU A 238 -19.79 -5.37 -14.05
CA LEU A 238 -18.42 -5.28 -14.57
C LEU A 238 -17.47 -6.27 -13.88
N CYS A 239 -17.65 -6.50 -12.58
CA CYS A 239 -16.87 -7.51 -11.87
C CYS A 239 -17.15 -8.92 -12.41
N GLU A 240 -18.41 -9.25 -12.69
CA GLU A 240 -18.80 -10.52 -13.31
C GLU A 240 -18.22 -10.66 -14.73
N GLU A 241 -18.19 -9.58 -15.51
CA GLU A 241 -17.54 -9.54 -16.84
C GLU A 241 -16.06 -9.91 -16.73
N TRP A 242 -15.32 -9.29 -15.81
CA TRP A 242 -13.90 -9.59 -15.59
C TRP A 242 -13.66 -11.03 -15.14
N LEU A 243 -14.44 -11.52 -14.19
CA LEU A 243 -14.33 -12.91 -13.70
C LEU A 243 -14.55 -13.92 -14.82
N ARG A 244 -15.60 -13.74 -15.64
CA ARG A 244 -15.89 -14.64 -16.77
C ARG A 244 -14.81 -14.63 -17.84
N ALA A 245 -14.23 -13.47 -18.10
CA ALA A 245 -13.11 -13.38 -19.05
C ALA A 245 -11.90 -14.18 -18.55
N LEU A 246 -11.56 -14.01 -17.26
CA LEU A 246 -10.43 -14.67 -16.62
C LEU A 246 -10.60 -16.17 -16.42
N GLN A 247 -11.82 -16.68 -16.30
CA GLN A 247 -12.12 -18.13 -16.18
C GLN A 247 -11.63 -18.96 -17.39
N GLN A 248 -11.26 -18.31 -18.49
CA GLN A 248 -10.68 -18.97 -19.66
C GLN A 248 -9.19 -19.32 -19.48
N LEU A 249 -8.55 -18.80 -18.42
CA LEU A 249 -7.15 -19.06 -18.10
C LEU A 249 -7.03 -20.22 -17.09
N ASP A 250 -5.92 -20.96 -17.17
CA ASP A 250 -5.57 -21.94 -16.17
C ASP A 250 -5.30 -21.27 -14.82
N ALA A 251 -5.89 -21.80 -13.76
CA ALA A 251 -5.75 -21.23 -12.43
C ALA A 251 -4.34 -21.44 -11.86
N ASP A 252 -3.71 -20.34 -11.47
CA ASP A 252 -2.47 -20.31 -10.68
C ASP A 252 -2.68 -19.54 -9.36
N GLU A 253 -1.62 -19.37 -8.58
CA GLU A 253 -1.68 -18.63 -7.31
C GLU A 253 -2.09 -17.16 -7.51
N ASN A 254 -1.65 -16.53 -8.61
CA ASN A 254 -1.98 -15.14 -8.89
C ASN A 254 -3.46 -14.97 -9.23
N LEU A 255 -4.01 -15.86 -10.05
CA LEU A 255 -5.40 -15.84 -10.45
C LEU A 255 -6.32 -16.21 -9.29
N ALA A 256 -5.89 -17.15 -8.44
CA ALA A 256 -6.58 -17.46 -7.20
C ALA A 256 -6.67 -16.26 -6.26
N PHE A 257 -5.60 -15.44 -6.14
CA PHE A 257 -5.67 -14.17 -5.43
C PHE A 257 -6.74 -13.24 -6.02
N VAL A 258 -6.79 -13.09 -7.35
CA VAL A 258 -7.79 -12.25 -8.02
C VAL A 258 -9.21 -12.75 -7.71
N TYR A 259 -9.46 -14.04 -7.86
CA TYR A 259 -10.77 -14.64 -7.55
C TYR A 259 -11.16 -14.44 -6.09
N ALA A 260 -10.24 -14.64 -5.14
CA ALA A 260 -10.50 -14.42 -3.73
C ALA A 260 -10.91 -12.97 -3.40
N GLN A 261 -10.47 -11.98 -4.18
CA GLN A 261 -10.83 -10.57 -3.97
C GLN A 261 -12.11 -10.16 -4.70
N LEU A 262 -12.27 -10.57 -5.97
CA LEU A 262 -13.39 -10.17 -6.84
C LEU A 262 -14.66 -11.00 -6.57
N ALA A 263 -14.52 -12.26 -6.19
CA ALA A 263 -15.63 -13.17 -5.95
C ALA A 263 -16.04 -13.26 -4.46
N ARG A 264 -15.39 -12.49 -3.57
CA ARG A 264 -15.69 -12.48 -2.14
C ARG A 264 -17.16 -12.14 -1.91
N GLN A 265 -17.85 -13.00 -1.17
CA GLN A 265 -19.19 -12.72 -0.67
C GLN A 265 -19.05 -11.84 0.58
N THR A 266 -19.77 -10.72 0.59
CA THR A 266 -19.85 -9.77 1.70
C THR A 266 -21.29 -9.72 2.23
N GLU A 267 -21.50 -9.01 3.35
CA GLU A 267 -22.85 -8.76 3.85
C GLU A 267 -23.69 -7.87 2.91
N GLN A 268 -23.02 -7.06 2.09
CA GLN A 268 -23.61 -6.15 1.11
C GLN A 268 -23.92 -6.91 -0.19
N ARG A 269 -25.13 -7.47 -0.25
CA ARG A 269 -25.56 -8.36 -1.34
C ARG A 269 -25.57 -7.70 -2.73
N GLU A 270 -25.74 -6.38 -2.78
CA GLU A 270 -25.85 -5.60 -4.01
C GLU A 270 -24.53 -5.51 -4.81
N ILE A 271 -23.39 -5.64 -4.13
CA ILE A 271 -22.07 -5.63 -4.76
C ILE A 271 -21.51 -7.04 -5.02
N ASN A 272 -22.10 -8.06 -4.40
CA ASN A 272 -21.68 -9.44 -4.54
C ASN A 272 -21.98 -9.95 -5.95
N VAL A 273 -21.01 -10.65 -6.54
CA VAL A 273 -21.23 -11.42 -7.77
C VAL A 273 -22.13 -12.63 -7.47
N SER A 274 -22.72 -13.23 -8.51
CA SER A 274 -23.54 -14.44 -8.36
C SER A 274 -22.76 -15.55 -7.64
N ARG A 275 -23.45 -16.29 -6.77
CA ARG A 275 -22.82 -17.37 -5.98
C ARG A 275 -22.25 -18.45 -6.88
N GLU A 276 -22.96 -18.78 -7.95
CA GLU A 276 -22.56 -19.77 -8.94
C GLU A 276 -21.25 -19.36 -9.62
N LEU A 277 -21.11 -18.08 -9.98
CA LEU A 277 -19.86 -17.58 -10.56
C LEU A 277 -18.72 -17.59 -9.53
N ALA A 278 -19.00 -17.18 -8.29
CA ALA A 278 -17.99 -17.17 -7.23
C ALA A 278 -17.47 -18.58 -6.93
N GLU A 279 -18.39 -19.55 -6.77
CA GLU A 279 -18.06 -20.95 -6.55
C GLU A 279 -17.29 -21.54 -7.73
N ALA A 280 -17.69 -21.24 -8.98
CA ALA A 280 -16.98 -21.70 -10.17
C ALA A 280 -15.54 -21.16 -10.24
N CYS A 281 -15.32 -19.88 -9.93
CA CYS A 281 -13.97 -19.28 -9.88
C CYS A 281 -13.10 -19.93 -8.80
N LEU A 282 -13.66 -20.19 -7.61
CA LEU A 282 -12.91 -20.74 -6.47
C LEU A 282 -12.72 -22.26 -6.55
N ALA A 283 -13.62 -23.00 -7.20
CA ALA A 283 -13.45 -24.44 -7.42
C ALA A 283 -12.27 -24.75 -8.33
N GLY A 284 -11.92 -23.85 -9.26
CA GLY A 284 -10.74 -23.96 -10.11
C GLY A 284 -9.41 -23.77 -9.37
N THR A 285 -9.42 -23.28 -8.12
CA THR A 285 -8.20 -22.94 -7.37
C THR A 285 -7.79 -24.01 -6.34
N VAL A 286 -8.34 -25.23 -6.44
CA VAL A 286 -8.05 -26.35 -5.53
C VAL A 286 -6.54 -26.61 -5.47
N GLY A 287 -5.96 -26.46 -4.27
CA GLY A 287 -4.52 -26.52 -4.01
C GLY A 287 -3.89 -25.16 -3.69
N VAL A 288 -4.55 -24.06 -4.04
CA VAL A 288 -4.19 -22.71 -3.61
C VAL A 288 -4.96 -22.37 -2.34
N LYS A 289 -4.23 -22.15 -1.24
CA LYS A 289 -4.83 -21.85 0.06
C LYS A 289 -5.54 -20.48 0.04
N PRO A 290 -6.79 -20.37 0.51
CA PRO A 290 -7.43 -19.07 0.70
C PRO A 290 -6.58 -18.21 1.65
N LEU A 291 -6.36 -16.94 1.28
CA LEU A 291 -5.57 -16.02 2.10
C LEU A 291 -6.26 -15.81 3.45
N THR A 292 -5.53 -16.10 4.51
CA THR A 292 -5.91 -15.79 5.89
C THR A 292 -6.14 -14.29 6.05
N PHE A 293 -6.90 -13.90 7.09
CA PHE A 293 -7.13 -12.48 7.40
C PHE A 293 -5.81 -11.69 7.54
N LYS A 294 -4.78 -12.27 8.18
CA LYS A 294 -3.43 -11.68 8.26
C LYS A 294 -2.74 -11.53 6.90
N GLU A 295 -2.96 -12.47 5.97
CA GLU A 295 -2.46 -12.35 4.59
C GLU A 295 -3.24 -11.31 3.78
N GLN A 296 -4.51 -11.07 4.12
CA GLN A 296 -5.30 -9.96 3.59
C GLN A 296 -4.85 -8.61 4.18
N GLU A 297 -4.33 -8.55 5.41
CA GLU A 297 -3.76 -7.30 5.97
C GLU A 297 -2.45 -6.89 5.28
N ARG A 298 -1.77 -7.81 4.58
CA ARG A 298 -0.56 -7.53 3.76
C ARG A 298 -0.84 -6.76 2.46
N ILE A 299 -2.07 -6.31 2.27
CA ILE A 299 -2.56 -5.58 1.10
C ILE A 299 -1.95 -4.18 0.93
N TYR A 300 -1.20 -3.65 1.90
CA TYR A 300 -0.38 -2.45 1.66
C TYR A 300 1.09 -2.76 1.37
N GLY A 301 1.43 -4.05 1.22
CA GLY A 301 2.80 -4.53 1.04
C GLY A 301 3.55 -4.85 2.32
N ASP A 302 2.95 -4.60 3.47
CA ASP A 302 3.41 -4.99 4.81
C ASP A 302 2.18 -5.31 5.68
N CYS A 303 2.36 -6.08 6.75
CA CYS A 303 1.32 -6.29 7.76
C CYS A 303 0.94 -4.98 8.46
N LEU A 304 -0.31 -4.89 8.95
CA LEU A 304 -0.71 -3.84 9.88
C LEU A 304 0.19 -3.88 11.15
N PRO A 305 0.48 -2.72 11.76
CA PRO A 305 1.17 -2.66 13.05
C PRO A 305 0.48 -3.50 14.12
N ALA A 306 1.27 -4.09 15.02
CA ALA A 306 0.74 -4.82 16.17
C ALA A 306 -0.21 -3.92 16.98
N GLY A 307 -1.46 -4.32 17.17
CA GLY A 307 -2.47 -3.52 17.88
C GLY A 307 -3.45 -2.71 17.01
N LEU A 308 -3.23 -2.64 15.69
CA LEU A 308 -4.25 -2.16 14.74
C LEU A 308 -4.97 -3.34 14.10
N GLN A 309 -6.31 -3.28 14.07
CA GLN A 309 -7.14 -4.25 13.36
C GLN A 309 -8.19 -3.55 12.51
N LEU A 310 -8.43 -4.11 11.33
CA LEU A 310 -9.61 -3.79 10.53
C LEU A 310 -10.82 -4.28 11.31
N LEU A 311 -11.78 -3.40 11.55
CA LEU A 311 -13.08 -3.83 12.02
C LEU A 311 -13.65 -4.74 10.95
N SER A 312 -13.88 -6.00 11.32
CA SER A 312 -14.79 -6.86 10.59
C SER A 312 -16.17 -6.20 10.67
N ASP A 313 -16.75 -5.90 9.52
CA ASP A 313 -18.20 -5.78 9.42
C ASP A 313 -18.79 -7.16 9.77
#